data_AF-A0A0A0BKJ8-F1
#
_entry.id   AF-A0A0A0BKJ8-F1
#
_cell.length_a   1.000
_cell.length_b   1.000
_cell.length_c   1.000
_cell.angle_alpha   90.00
_cell.angle_beta   90.00
_cell.angle_gamma   90.00
#
_symmetry.space_group_name_H-M   'P 1'
#
loop_
_entity.id
_entity.type
_entity.pdbx_description
1 polymer ?
#
loop_
_entity_poly.entity_id
_entity_poly.type
_entity_poly.pdbx_seq_one_letter_code
_entity_poly.pdbx_strand_id
1 'polypeptide(L)'
;MRVARLHGIGDLRLATEPDPSPQPGHTLVQVQAVGLCGSDLHWFHGGGIGDAALDHPLVLGHEFAGLALDGPHAGSLVAVDPAIPCTTCRMCLAGHRNLCPTVRFAGHGTNDGALR
;
A
#
# COMPACT_ATOMS: atom_id res chain seq x y z
N MET A 1 -3.52 5.92 14.81
CA MET A 1 -4.49 5.79 13.70
C MET A 1 -5.34 4.51 13.82
N ARG A 2 -6.55 4.48 13.24
CA ARG A 2 -7.37 3.25 13.14
C ARG A 2 -6.95 2.49 11.90
N VAL A 3 -6.81 1.18 11.95
CA VAL A 3 -6.32 0.35 10.83
C VAL A 3 -7.25 -0.85 10.63
N ALA A 4 -7.55 -1.20 9.38
CA ALA A 4 -8.22 -2.44 9.02
C ALA A 4 -7.20 -3.44 8.45
N ARG A 5 -6.95 -4.53 9.17
CA ARG A 5 -5.94 -5.54 8.83
C ARG A 5 -6.60 -6.89 8.57
N LEU A 6 -6.24 -7.52 7.47
CA LEU A 6 -6.69 -8.85 7.08
C LEU A 6 -5.77 -9.89 7.71
N HIS A 7 -6.29 -10.74 8.60
CA HIS A 7 -5.52 -11.78 9.29
C HIS A 7 -5.65 -13.16 8.65
N GLY A 8 -6.62 -13.33 7.75
CA GLY A 8 -6.99 -14.57 7.10
C GLY A 8 -8.22 -14.37 6.22
N ILE A 9 -8.64 -15.40 5.50
CA ILE A 9 -9.84 -15.36 4.66
C ILE A 9 -11.05 -14.96 5.51
N GLY A 10 -11.74 -13.88 5.11
CA GLY A 10 -12.91 -13.35 5.79
C GLY A 10 -12.62 -12.66 7.14
N ASP A 11 -11.37 -12.57 7.58
CA ASP A 11 -10.98 -12.13 8.92
C ASP A 11 -10.32 -10.73 8.88
N LEU A 12 -11.15 -9.72 8.60
CA LEU A 12 -10.75 -8.31 8.62
C LEU A 12 -11.03 -7.73 10.01
N ARG A 13 -9.98 -7.24 10.68
CA ARG A 13 -10.07 -6.71 12.05
C ARG A 13 -9.70 -5.24 12.08
N LEU A 14 -10.46 -4.47 12.86
CA LEU A 14 -10.14 -3.07 13.16
C LEU A 14 -9.28 -3.01 14.42
N ALA A 15 -8.17 -2.30 14.35
CA ALA A 15 -7.30 -2.01 15.48
C ALA A 15 -6.96 -0.52 15.53
N THR A 16 -6.42 -0.07 16.66
CA THR A 16 -5.73 1.21 16.74
C THR A 16 -4.24 0.93 16.81
N GLU A 17 -3.47 1.51 15.90
CA GLU A 17 -2.01 1.42 15.84
C GLU A 17 -1.41 2.82 16.06
N PRO A 18 -0.17 2.94 16.55
CA PRO A 18 0.53 4.23 16.61
C PRO A 18 0.65 4.85 15.21
N ASP A 19 0.67 6.18 15.14
CA ASP A 19 0.95 6.85 13.86
C ASP A 19 2.39 6.55 13.43
N PRO A 20 2.64 6.26 12.14
CA PRO A 20 3.97 5.92 11.68
C PRO A 20 4.85 7.17 11.62
N SER A 21 6.12 7.00 11.96
CA SER A 21 7.13 8.03 11.71
C SER A 21 7.74 7.85 10.31
N PRO A 22 7.79 8.90 9.48
CA PRO A 22 8.41 8.83 8.17
C PRO A 22 9.91 8.56 8.30
N GLN A 23 10.42 7.63 7.50
CA GLN A 23 11.87 7.40 7.35
C GLN A 23 12.47 8.46 6.41
N PRO A 24 13.80 8.66 6.41
CA PRO A 24 14.44 9.51 5.41
C PRO A 24 14.00 9.15 3.98
N GLY A 25 13.65 10.17 3.20
CA GLY A 25 13.14 10.00 1.84
C GLY A 25 11.68 9.57 1.71
N HIS A 26 10.94 9.47 2.81
CA HIS A 26 9.49 9.23 2.82
C HIS A 26 8.74 10.47 3.27
N THR A 27 7.49 10.60 2.81
CA THR A 27 6.55 11.62 3.30
C THR A 27 5.41 10.97 4.06
N LEU A 28 5.05 11.53 5.21
CA LEU A 28 3.86 11.12 5.93
C LEU A 28 2.62 11.69 5.24
N VAL A 29 1.68 10.81 4.88
CA VAL A 29 0.40 11.18 4.26
C VAL A 29 -0.72 10.83 5.23
N GLN A 30 -1.51 11.84 5.61
CA GLN A 30 -2.78 11.61 6.30
C GLN A 30 -3.81 11.17 5.26
N VAL A 31 -4.09 9.87 5.23
CA VAL A 31 -5.08 9.28 4.32
C VAL A 31 -6.46 9.91 4.59
N GLN A 32 -7.11 10.37 3.52
CA GLN A 32 -8.44 10.98 3.57
C GLN A 32 -9.49 10.08 2.92
N ALA A 33 -9.09 9.33 1.89
CA ALA A 33 -9.96 8.40 1.18
C ALA A 33 -9.16 7.23 0.62
N VAL A 34 -9.80 6.05 0.64
CA VAL A 34 -9.30 4.82 0.04
C VAL A 34 -10.41 4.22 -0.82
N GLY A 35 -10.12 3.99 -2.09
CA GLY A 35 -10.93 3.19 -3.01
C GLY A 35 -10.72 1.71 -2.75
N LEU A 36 -11.81 0.93 -2.87
CA LEU A 36 -11.75 -0.52 -2.85
C LEU A 36 -11.64 -1.06 -4.28
N CYS A 37 -10.60 -1.85 -4.51
CA CYS A 37 -10.39 -2.53 -5.77
C CYS A 37 -10.94 -3.96 -5.71
N GLY A 38 -11.21 -4.57 -6.87
CA GLY A 38 -11.61 -5.98 -6.95
C GLY A 38 -10.53 -6.92 -6.39
N SER A 39 -9.26 -6.54 -6.46
CA SER A 39 -8.14 -7.29 -5.84
C SER A 39 -8.24 -7.33 -4.32
N ASP A 40 -8.74 -6.28 -3.66
CA ASP A 40 -8.98 -6.32 -2.21
C ASP A 40 -10.04 -7.37 -1.85
N LEU A 41 -11.05 -7.57 -2.70
CA LEU A 41 -12.06 -8.62 -2.54
C LEU A 41 -11.46 -10.02 -2.75
N HIS A 42 -10.53 -10.18 -3.70
CA HIS A 42 -9.80 -11.45 -3.87
C HIS A 42 -8.96 -11.79 -2.64
N TRP A 43 -8.28 -10.80 -2.05
CA TRP A 43 -7.58 -10.98 -0.77
C TRP A 43 -8.55 -11.38 0.35
N PHE A 44 -9.65 -10.66 0.51
CA PHE A 44 -10.61 -10.93 1.57
C PHE A 44 -11.28 -12.31 1.45
N HIS A 45 -11.71 -12.71 0.25
CA HIS A 45 -12.45 -13.96 0.04
C HIS A 45 -11.56 -15.18 -0.22
N GLY A 46 -10.43 -14.99 -0.88
CA GLY A 46 -9.55 -16.07 -1.33
C GLY A 46 -8.19 -16.10 -0.64
N GLY A 47 -7.82 -15.05 0.12
CA GLY A 47 -6.52 -14.97 0.77
C GLY A 47 -5.37 -14.82 -0.21
N GLY A 48 -5.62 -14.40 -1.45
CA GLY A 48 -4.60 -14.38 -2.50
C GLY A 48 -5.10 -13.96 -3.87
N ILE A 49 -4.16 -13.74 -4.79
CA ILE A 49 -4.40 -13.41 -6.20
C ILE A 49 -3.36 -14.16 -7.05
N GLY A 50 -3.81 -15.07 -7.91
CA GLY A 50 -2.89 -15.94 -8.66
C GLY A 50 -2.02 -16.77 -7.71
N ASP A 51 -0.71 -16.70 -7.87
CA ASP A 51 0.25 -17.40 -7.02
C ASP A 51 0.58 -16.64 -5.72
N ALA A 52 0.11 -15.39 -5.56
CA ALA A 52 0.29 -14.64 -4.33
C ALA A 52 -0.70 -15.13 -3.27
N ALA A 53 -0.20 -15.41 -2.06
CA ALA A 53 -0.99 -15.88 -0.94
C ALA A 53 -0.70 -15.05 0.32
N LEU A 54 -1.70 -14.93 1.18
CA LEU A 54 -1.63 -14.24 2.45
C LEU A 54 -0.91 -15.15 3.45
N ASP A 55 0.35 -14.85 3.74
CA ASP A 55 1.19 -15.58 4.68
C ASP A 55 1.36 -14.84 6.03
N HIS A 56 0.92 -13.58 6.11
CA HIS A 56 0.90 -12.77 7.32
C HIS A 56 -0.23 -11.73 7.28
N PRO A 57 -0.59 -11.14 8.43
CA PRO A 57 -1.63 -10.11 8.47
C PRO A 57 -1.29 -8.85 7.67
N LEU A 58 -2.16 -8.44 6.74
CA LEU A 58 -1.89 -7.39 5.75
C LEU A 58 -2.94 -6.28 5.81
N VAL A 59 -2.51 -5.01 5.77
CA VAL A 59 -3.41 -3.88 5.49
C VAL A 59 -3.59 -3.78 3.99
N LEU A 60 -4.82 -3.87 3.49
CA LEU A 60 -5.13 -3.76 2.05
C LEU A 60 -5.25 -2.29 1.61
N GLY A 61 -5.64 -2.07 0.35
CA GLY A 61 -5.92 -0.75 -0.23
C GLY A 61 -4.70 -0.10 -0.88
N HIS A 62 -4.77 0.08 -2.19
CA HIS A 62 -3.73 0.71 -3.03
C HIS A 62 -4.24 1.87 -3.87
N GLU A 63 -5.51 2.23 -3.73
CA GLU A 63 -6.13 3.35 -4.41
C GLU A 63 -6.43 4.42 -3.36
N PHE A 64 -5.49 5.33 -3.08
CA PHE A 64 -5.68 6.27 -1.97
C PHE A 64 -5.13 7.67 -2.25
N ALA A 65 -5.74 8.62 -1.57
CA ALA A 65 -5.37 10.03 -1.59
C ALA A 65 -5.44 10.61 -0.17
N GLY A 66 -4.63 11.63 0.07
CA GLY A 66 -4.53 12.24 1.39
C GLY A 66 -3.80 13.57 1.38
N LEU A 67 -3.63 14.13 2.58
CA LEU A 67 -2.86 15.34 2.80
C LEU A 67 -1.41 14.94 3.14
N ALA A 68 -0.44 15.43 2.37
CA ALA A 68 0.97 15.30 2.73
C ALA A 68 1.26 16.22 3.93
N LEU A 69 1.78 15.66 5.02
CA LEU A 69 2.06 16.40 6.25
C LEU A 69 3.47 16.98 6.31
N ASP A 70 4.39 16.41 5.52
CA ASP A 70 5.80 16.79 5.50
C ASP A 70 6.42 16.59 4.11
N GLY A 71 7.74 16.83 4.03
CA GLY A 71 8.51 16.69 2.80
C GLY A 71 8.15 17.74 1.74
N PRO A 72 8.50 17.49 0.47
CA PRO A 72 8.39 18.49 -0.60
C PRO A 72 6.95 18.84 -0.99
N HIS A 73 5.97 18.05 -0.55
CA HIS A 73 4.55 18.23 -0.87
C HIS A 73 3.71 18.64 0.35
N ALA A 74 4.35 18.97 1.48
CA ALA A 74 3.65 19.33 2.72
C ALA A 74 2.54 20.38 2.49
N GLY A 75 1.35 20.10 3.03
CA GLY A 75 0.16 20.94 2.90
C GLY A 75 -0.64 20.73 1.60
N SER A 76 -0.19 19.88 0.68
CA SER A 76 -0.90 19.57 -0.57
C SER A 76 -1.69 18.28 -0.49
N LEU A 77 -2.81 18.22 -1.21
CA LEU A 77 -3.49 16.96 -1.49
C LEU A 77 -2.70 16.16 -2.54
N VAL A 78 -2.45 14.89 -2.23
CA VAL A 78 -1.70 13.97 -3.08
C VAL A 78 -2.51 12.72 -3.38
N ALA A 79 -2.45 12.25 -4.62
CA ALA A 79 -2.81 10.89 -4.99
C ALA A 79 -1.54 10.04 -5.01
N VAL A 80 -1.61 8.82 -4.48
CA VAL A 80 -0.42 7.97 -4.33
C VAL A 80 -0.35 6.94 -5.45
N ASP A 81 0.80 6.88 -6.14
CA ASP A 81 1.15 5.73 -6.97
C ASP A 81 1.57 4.57 -6.03
N PRO A 82 0.83 3.46 -6.01
CA PRO A 82 1.11 2.36 -5.09
C PRO A 82 2.34 1.54 -5.47
N ALA A 83 2.88 1.69 -6.69
CA ALA A 83 4.03 0.95 -7.16
C ALA A 83 5.34 1.62 -6.74
N ILE A 84 6.19 0.84 -6.06
CA ILE A 84 7.52 1.26 -5.60
C ILE A 84 8.56 0.42 -6.36
N PRO A 85 8.96 0.82 -7.58
CA PRO A 85 9.97 0.12 -8.37
C PRO A 85 11.38 0.35 -7.79
N CYS A 86 12.32 -0.55 -8.05
CA CYS A 86 13.69 -0.44 -7.54
C CYS A 86 14.55 0.66 -8.20
N THR A 87 14.03 1.30 -9.25
CA THR A 87 14.64 2.38 -10.07
C THR A 87 16.01 2.10 -10.70
N THR A 88 16.61 0.94 -10.48
CA THR A 88 17.99 0.61 -10.88
C THR A 88 18.12 -0.57 -11.84
N CYS A 89 17.09 -1.42 -11.96
CA CYS A 89 17.13 -2.56 -12.89
C CYS A 89 16.96 -2.15 -14.36
N ARG A 90 17.29 -3.05 -15.30
CA ARG A 90 17.16 -2.83 -16.76
C ARG A 90 15.77 -2.34 -17.16
N MET A 91 14.71 -2.91 -16.59
CA MET A 91 13.33 -2.52 -16.93
C MET A 91 13.03 -1.10 -16.45
N CYS A 92 13.42 -0.74 -15.23
CA CYS A 92 13.28 0.61 -14.69
C CYS A 92 14.04 1.65 -15.52
N LEU A 93 15.30 1.35 -15.87
CA LEU A 93 16.16 2.26 -16.63
C LEU A 93 15.67 2.43 -18.08
N ALA A 94 15.01 1.41 -18.64
CA ALA A 94 14.34 1.49 -19.94
C ALA A 94 12.96 2.19 -19.88
N GLY A 95 12.53 2.67 -18.70
CA GLY A 95 11.23 3.33 -18.51
C GLY A 95 10.06 2.38 -18.24
N HIS A 96 10.27 1.07 -18.27
CA HIS A 96 9.26 0.04 -18.03
C HIS A 96 9.18 -0.36 -16.55
N ARG A 97 8.91 0.62 -15.67
CA ARG A 97 8.90 0.42 -14.20
C ARG A 97 7.86 -0.59 -13.72
N ASN A 98 6.75 -0.73 -14.45
CA ASN A 98 5.71 -1.73 -14.21
C ASN A 98 6.21 -3.18 -14.39
N LEU A 99 7.32 -3.38 -15.09
CA LEU A 99 7.97 -4.68 -15.29
C LEU A 99 9.18 -4.86 -14.36
N CYS A 100 9.29 -4.05 -13.31
CA CYS A 100 10.35 -4.20 -12.32
C CYS A 100 10.18 -5.55 -11.59
N PRO A 101 11.20 -6.43 -11.63
CA PRO A 101 11.10 -7.78 -11.05
C PRO A 101 11.05 -7.78 -9.52
N THR A 102 11.38 -6.65 -8.90
CA THR A 102 11.40 -6.46 -7.44
C THR A 102 10.50 -5.30 -7.02
N VAL A 103 9.47 -5.00 -7.83
CA VAL A 103 8.48 -3.99 -7.47
C VAL A 103 7.84 -4.34 -6.14
N ARG A 104 7.78 -3.36 -5.25
CA ARG A 104 6.93 -3.42 -4.06
C ARG A 104 5.64 -2.67 -4.35
N PHE A 105 4.53 -3.11 -3.78
CA PHE A 105 3.22 -2.55 -4.09
C PHE A 105 2.40 -2.42 -2.82
N ALA A 106 1.79 -1.26 -2.57
CA ALA A 106 0.95 -1.05 -1.39
C ALA A 106 -0.20 -2.06 -1.34
N GLY A 107 -0.51 -2.62 -0.18
CA GLY A 107 -1.57 -3.62 -0.02
C GLY A 107 -1.29 -4.97 -0.68
N HIS A 108 -0.01 -5.33 -0.87
CA HIS A 108 0.40 -6.58 -1.49
C HIS A 108 1.67 -7.15 -0.84
N GLY A 109 1.76 -8.48 -0.71
CA GLY A 109 2.92 -9.14 -0.12
C GLY A 109 3.16 -8.62 1.30
N THR A 110 4.37 -8.13 1.59
CA THR A 110 4.76 -7.58 2.90
C THR A 110 4.58 -6.06 3.03
N ASN A 111 3.89 -5.44 2.07
CA ASN A 111 3.72 -4.00 2.01
C ASN A 111 2.30 -3.58 2.41
N ASP A 112 2.15 -3.09 3.64
CA ASP A 112 0.88 -2.55 4.12
C ASP A 112 0.36 -1.39 3.24
N GLY A 113 -0.92 -1.47 2.90
CA GLY A 113 -1.70 -0.52 2.11
C GLY A 113 -2.30 0.61 2.93
N ALA A 114 -3.39 1.19 2.44
CA ALA A 114 -3.91 2.46 2.94
C ALA A 114 -5.22 2.37 3.72
N LEU A 115 -5.77 1.19 4.01
CA LEU A 115 -6.94 1.05 4.91
C LEU A 115 -6.58 1.39 6.38
N ARG A 116 -6.22 2.66 6.61
CA ARG A 116 -5.72 3.28 7.85
C ARG A 116 -6.08 4.77 7.93
#